data_AF-A0AAU9AGN7-F1
#
_entry.id   AF-A0AAU9AGN7-F1
#
_cell.length_a   1.000
_cell.length_b   1.000
_cell.length_c   1.000
_cell.angle_alpha   90.00
_cell.angle_beta   90.00
_cell.angle_gamma   90.00
#
_symmetry.space_group_name_H-M   'P 1'
#
loop_
_entity.id
_entity.type
_entity.pdbx_description
1 polymer ?
#
loop_
_entity_poly.entity_id
_entity_poly.type
_entity_poly.pdbx_seq_one_letter_code
_entity_poly.pdbx_strand_id
1 'polypeptide(L)'
;MRLSPRLALPLAAALAAAALPAAAAGIDCAKAANRNEQTICADPVLRQRDSDLAAAYATARKASDYRGELKKDQEAWLRERDRCDGQLRCLRMAYVGRLTELGPAAVSGKFDWSGEWTRSDGTATLALKPGDGERYEFELQASSGANTGLLSGRARKAGDSEMAFKGQGDNAACELTFHRFHRQIQIEQQHTGSDCGAGMGVHFSGRYLPGLPAAVATTHWTLLDLGVVLKPEDDARLRKLLGDDYDALVERMDVADTRTDDELKAQVTNGYVRGVAVDMRALLIQAADGRQWAAIRGEDKQGHAELRYYSSDPAWTGKLPAAVDAWSDGYQEQVPVRLMSAGGRVLRP
;
A
#
# COMPACT_ATOMS: atom_id res chain seq x y z
N MET A 1 12.92 86.20 4.14
CA MET A 1 11.67 85.46 3.79
C MET A 1 11.67 85.12 2.31
N ARG A 2 12.05 83.88 1.94
CA ARG A 2 11.55 83.13 0.76
C ARG A 2 11.79 81.64 1.07
N LEU A 3 10.73 80.87 1.33
CA LEU A 3 10.80 79.42 1.54
C LEU A 3 10.70 78.71 0.18
N SER A 4 11.61 77.78 -0.07
CA SER A 4 11.61 76.88 -1.23
C SER A 4 10.65 75.69 -1.02
N PRO A 5 9.91 75.24 -2.04
CA PRO A 5 9.06 74.05 -1.93
C PRO A 5 9.91 72.78 -2.09
N ARG A 6 9.78 71.85 -1.13
CA ARG A 6 10.35 70.49 -1.24
C ARG A 6 9.41 69.64 -2.10
N LEU A 7 9.90 69.15 -3.23
CA LEU A 7 9.23 68.11 -4.02
C LEU A 7 9.13 66.82 -3.18
N ALA A 8 7.91 66.30 -3.00
CA ALA A 8 7.66 64.98 -2.46
C ALA A 8 7.72 63.95 -3.59
N LEU A 9 8.64 62.99 -3.49
CA LEU A 9 8.71 61.82 -4.37
C LEU A 9 7.81 60.72 -3.76
N PRO A 10 6.84 60.13 -4.49
CA PRO A 10 6.06 59.02 -3.95
C PRO A 10 6.89 57.74 -4.01
N LEU A 11 7.04 57.09 -2.85
CA LEU A 11 7.66 55.77 -2.72
C LEU A 11 6.70 54.72 -3.27
N ALA A 12 6.93 54.25 -4.49
CA ALA A 12 6.19 53.12 -5.06
C ALA A 12 6.58 51.82 -4.32
N ALA A 13 5.70 51.33 -3.47
CA ALA A 13 5.84 50.03 -2.82
C ALA A 13 5.61 48.91 -3.85
N ALA A 14 6.68 48.27 -4.31
CA ALA A 14 6.60 47.07 -5.12
C ALA A 14 6.13 45.90 -4.26
N LEU A 15 4.90 45.43 -4.46
CA LEU A 15 4.45 44.14 -3.94
C LEU A 15 5.21 43.04 -4.67
N ALA A 16 6.21 42.45 -4.02
CA ALA A 16 6.75 41.17 -4.43
C ALA A 16 5.71 40.07 -4.14
N ALA A 17 4.87 39.76 -5.13
CA ALA A 17 4.08 38.55 -5.11
C ALA A 17 5.05 37.37 -5.18
N ALA A 18 5.30 36.72 -4.04
CA ALA A 18 5.94 35.42 -4.01
C ALA A 18 5.03 34.46 -4.80
N ALA A 19 5.38 34.19 -6.05
CA ALA A 19 4.78 33.11 -6.82
C ALA A 19 5.18 31.81 -6.11
N LEU A 20 4.30 31.32 -5.25
CA LEU A 20 4.34 29.93 -4.81
C LEU A 20 4.38 29.09 -6.10
N PRO A 21 5.26 28.09 -6.20
CA PRO A 21 5.27 27.22 -7.36
C PRO A 21 3.86 26.69 -7.54
N ALA A 22 3.29 26.86 -8.73
CA ALA A 22 2.04 26.23 -9.09
C ALA A 22 2.28 24.72 -9.00
N ALA A 23 1.99 24.14 -7.84
CA ALA A 23 1.94 22.71 -7.67
C ALA A 23 1.02 22.21 -8.77
N ALA A 24 1.47 21.21 -9.54
CA ALA A 24 0.64 20.57 -10.53
C ALA A 24 -0.68 20.23 -9.83
N ALA A 25 -1.77 20.86 -10.24
CA ALA A 25 -2.97 20.87 -9.41
C ALA A 25 -3.61 19.49 -9.48
N GLY A 26 -3.85 18.90 -8.32
CA GLY A 26 -4.78 17.78 -8.17
C GLY A 26 -6.22 18.18 -8.50
N ILE A 27 -7.18 17.37 -8.06
CA ILE A 27 -8.61 17.63 -8.17
C ILE A 27 -8.95 18.98 -7.53
N ASP A 28 -9.65 19.81 -8.31
CA ASP A 28 -10.27 21.03 -7.80
C ASP A 28 -11.51 20.65 -6.98
N CYS A 29 -11.35 20.60 -5.65
CA CYS A 29 -12.41 20.16 -4.76
C CYS A 29 -13.67 21.05 -4.76
N ALA A 30 -13.59 22.28 -5.27
CA ALA A 30 -14.78 23.10 -5.48
C ALA A 30 -15.64 22.62 -6.66
N LYS A 31 -15.09 21.74 -7.51
CA LYS A 31 -15.71 21.19 -8.72
C LYS A 31 -15.87 19.68 -8.68
N ALA A 32 -15.69 19.04 -7.51
CA ALA A 32 -15.83 17.61 -7.35
C ALA A 32 -17.22 17.14 -7.82
N ALA A 33 -17.26 16.35 -8.89
CA ALA A 33 -18.48 16.01 -9.61
C ALA A 33 -18.96 14.59 -9.34
N ASN A 34 -18.03 13.64 -9.17
CA ASN A 34 -18.34 12.22 -8.98
C ASN A 34 -18.03 11.74 -7.55
N ARG A 35 -18.49 10.53 -7.21
CA ARG A 35 -18.33 9.94 -5.87
C ARG A 35 -16.87 9.79 -5.45
N ASN A 36 -15.96 9.48 -6.38
CA ASN A 36 -14.54 9.39 -6.08
C ASN A 36 -13.97 10.76 -5.71
N GLU A 37 -14.21 11.78 -6.53
CA GLU A 37 -13.75 13.15 -6.27
C GLU A 37 -14.30 13.71 -4.96
N GLN A 38 -15.59 13.48 -4.68
CA GLN A 38 -16.20 13.86 -3.41
C GLN A 38 -15.51 13.18 -2.22
N THR A 39 -15.21 11.89 -2.33
CA THR A 39 -14.52 11.13 -1.28
C THR A 39 -13.07 11.61 -1.11
N ILE A 40 -12.34 11.80 -2.20
CA ILE A 40 -10.96 12.33 -2.21
C ILE A 40 -10.92 13.70 -1.55
N CYS A 41 -11.90 14.56 -1.85
CA CYS A 41 -11.96 15.90 -1.28
C CYS A 41 -12.43 15.91 0.17
N ALA A 42 -13.30 14.99 0.60
CA ALA A 42 -13.74 14.87 1.98
C ALA A 42 -12.67 14.31 2.92
N ASP A 43 -11.77 13.47 2.42
CA ASP A 43 -10.71 12.82 3.20
C ASP A 43 -9.38 13.61 3.10
N PRO A 44 -8.82 14.14 4.20
CA PRO A 44 -7.59 14.93 4.15
C PRO A 44 -6.38 14.13 3.67
N VAL A 45 -6.34 12.82 3.93
CA VAL A 45 -5.24 11.94 3.48
C VAL A 45 -5.27 11.78 1.96
N LEU A 46 -6.44 11.46 1.38
CA LEU A 46 -6.61 11.37 -0.07
C LEU A 46 -6.37 12.71 -0.76
N ARG A 47 -6.82 13.82 -0.18
CA ARG A 47 -6.57 15.16 -0.73
C ARG A 47 -5.08 15.48 -0.82
N GLN A 48 -4.32 15.13 0.23
CA GLN A 48 -2.87 15.28 0.22
C GLN A 48 -2.24 14.36 -0.84
N ARG A 49 -2.62 13.08 -0.87
CA ARG A 49 -2.11 12.12 -1.85
C ARG A 49 -2.39 12.51 -3.30
N ASP A 50 -3.51 13.16 -3.55
CA ASP A 50 -3.84 13.64 -4.88
C ASP A 50 -2.93 14.79 -5.31
N SER A 51 -2.60 15.69 -4.38
CA SER A 51 -1.59 16.74 -4.60
C SER A 51 -0.19 16.15 -4.80
N ASP A 52 0.19 15.17 -3.98
CA ASP A 52 1.47 14.47 -4.06
C ASP A 52 1.61 13.74 -5.41
N LEU A 53 0.55 13.07 -5.86
CA LEU A 53 0.54 12.35 -7.12
C LEU A 53 0.69 13.30 -8.31
N ALA A 54 0.03 14.46 -8.28
CA ALA A 54 0.17 15.45 -9.34
C ALA A 54 1.61 15.99 -9.42
N ALA A 55 2.25 16.24 -8.28
CA ALA A 55 3.65 16.64 -8.20
C ALA A 55 4.61 15.51 -8.65
N ALA A 56 4.37 14.28 -8.20
CA ALA A 56 5.15 13.10 -8.58
C ALA A 56 5.06 12.84 -10.09
N TYR A 57 3.86 12.91 -10.67
CA TYR A 57 3.65 12.77 -12.11
C TYR A 57 4.36 13.87 -12.91
N ALA A 58 4.30 15.13 -12.46
CA ALA A 58 5.03 16.22 -13.11
C ALA A 58 6.54 15.99 -13.10
N THR A 59 7.08 15.44 -12.01
CA THR A 59 8.49 15.06 -11.88
C THR A 59 8.83 13.87 -12.77
N ALA A 60 8.03 12.81 -12.73
CA ALA A 60 8.18 11.62 -13.55
C ALA A 60 8.17 11.94 -15.05
N ARG A 61 7.24 12.81 -15.51
CA ARG A 61 7.22 13.29 -16.90
C ARG A 61 8.46 14.04 -17.32
N LYS A 62 9.15 14.72 -16.39
CA LYS A 62 10.40 15.44 -16.67
C LYS A 62 11.59 14.49 -16.77
N ALA A 63 11.61 13.45 -15.94
CA ALA A 63 12.71 12.50 -15.83
C ALA A 63 12.63 11.33 -16.82
N SER A 64 11.43 10.97 -17.28
CA SER A 64 11.22 9.80 -18.11
C SER A 64 11.67 9.99 -19.57
N ASP A 65 12.31 8.96 -20.11
CA ASP A 65 12.60 8.81 -21.53
C ASP A 65 11.33 8.45 -22.35
N TYR A 66 10.26 8.01 -21.67
CA TYR A 66 9.04 7.46 -22.27
C TYR A 66 7.81 8.34 -22.00
N ARG A 67 7.96 9.67 -22.11
CA ARG A 67 6.95 10.66 -21.67
C ARG A 67 5.56 10.47 -22.27
N GLY A 68 5.48 10.03 -23.53
CA GLY A 68 4.22 9.77 -24.22
C GLY A 68 3.49 8.55 -23.67
N GLU A 69 4.21 7.48 -23.36
CA GLU A 69 3.68 6.26 -22.75
C GLU A 69 3.23 6.53 -21.31
N LEU A 70 4.07 7.21 -20.52
CA LEU A 70 3.74 7.60 -19.15
C LEU A 70 2.48 8.47 -19.08
N LYS A 71 2.23 9.32 -20.08
CA LYS A 71 1.00 10.11 -20.16
C LYS A 71 -0.23 9.22 -20.37
N LYS A 72 -0.18 8.31 -21.33
CA LYS A 72 -1.29 7.37 -21.61
C LYS A 72 -1.58 6.49 -20.41
N ASP A 73 -0.53 6.06 -19.73
CA ASP A 73 -0.62 5.30 -18.49
C ASP A 73 -1.30 6.10 -17.38
N GLN A 74 -0.91 7.36 -17.15
CA GLN A 74 -1.60 8.20 -16.15
C GLN A 74 -3.09 8.36 -16.46
N GLU A 75 -3.46 8.51 -17.74
CA GLU A 75 -4.87 8.57 -18.16
C GLU A 75 -5.60 7.23 -17.94
N ALA A 76 -4.92 6.11 -18.16
CA ALA A 76 -5.47 4.78 -17.87
C ALA A 76 -5.66 4.54 -16.37
N TRP A 77 -4.69 4.95 -15.56
CA TRP A 77 -4.77 4.87 -14.11
C TRP A 77 -5.93 5.71 -13.55
N LEU A 78 -6.21 6.89 -14.10
CA LEU A 78 -7.38 7.67 -13.69
C LEU A 78 -8.69 6.89 -13.91
N ARG A 79 -8.82 6.17 -15.04
CA ARG A 79 -9.96 5.29 -15.29
C ARG A 79 -10.00 4.09 -14.35
N GLU A 80 -8.85 3.55 -13.95
CA GLU A 80 -8.76 2.48 -12.93
C GLU A 80 -9.26 2.98 -11.58
N ARG A 81 -8.71 4.09 -11.10
CA ARG A 81 -9.10 4.75 -9.85
C ARG A 81 -10.61 5.01 -9.84
N ASP A 82 -11.17 5.42 -10.98
CA ASP A 82 -12.59 5.77 -11.03
C ASP A 82 -13.52 4.55 -10.83
N ARG A 83 -13.02 3.31 -10.97
CA ARG A 83 -13.77 2.09 -10.63
C ARG A 83 -13.97 1.89 -9.13
N CYS A 84 -13.27 2.66 -8.29
CA CYS A 84 -13.44 2.58 -6.83
C CYS A 84 -14.82 3.04 -6.34
N ASP A 85 -15.62 3.76 -7.15
CA ASP A 85 -16.99 4.19 -6.83
C ASP A 85 -17.19 4.84 -5.44
N GLY A 86 -16.22 5.66 -5.02
CA GLY A 86 -16.20 6.37 -3.73
C GLY A 86 -15.78 5.50 -2.55
N GLN A 87 -15.33 4.26 -2.76
CA GLN A 87 -14.83 3.41 -1.69
C GLN A 87 -13.47 3.92 -1.20
N LEU A 88 -13.44 4.44 0.02
CA LEU A 88 -12.25 5.06 0.63
C LEU A 88 -11.00 4.15 0.58
N ARG A 89 -11.15 2.88 0.99
CA ARG A 89 -10.04 1.91 0.99
C ARG A 89 -9.47 1.67 -0.40
N CYS A 90 -10.34 1.48 -1.39
CA CYS A 90 -9.94 1.30 -2.78
C CYS A 90 -9.14 2.52 -3.27
N LEU A 91 -9.65 3.73 -3.02
CA LEU A 91 -8.97 4.97 -3.40
C LEU A 91 -7.60 5.08 -2.74
N ARG A 92 -7.49 4.86 -1.42
CA ARG A 92 -6.21 4.98 -0.71
C ARG A 92 -5.16 4.02 -1.26
N MET A 93 -5.54 2.77 -1.50
CA MET A 93 -4.65 1.78 -2.11
C MET A 93 -4.25 2.17 -3.54
N ALA A 94 -5.19 2.65 -4.35
CA ALA A 94 -4.91 3.10 -5.72
C ALA A 94 -3.89 4.25 -5.76
N TYR A 95 -3.99 5.22 -4.85
CA TYR A 95 -3.02 6.31 -4.76
C TYR A 95 -1.63 5.84 -4.30
N VAL A 96 -1.53 4.93 -3.32
CA VAL A 96 -0.24 4.39 -2.88
C VAL A 96 0.46 3.63 -3.99
N GLY A 97 -0.27 2.72 -4.66
CA GLY A 97 0.28 1.95 -5.78
C GLY A 97 0.80 2.90 -6.87
N ARG A 98 0.03 3.94 -7.20
CA ARG A 98 0.44 4.89 -8.22
C ARG A 98 1.65 5.74 -7.85
N LEU A 99 1.71 6.23 -6.62
CA LEU A 99 2.87 6.97 -6.13
C LEU A 99 4.15 6.12 -6.20
N THR A 100 4.02 4.82 -5.92
CA THR A 100 5.12 3.85 -6.05
C THR A 100 5.56 3.70 -7.50
N GLU A 101 4.61 3.53 -8.43
CA GLU A 101 4.87 3.42 -9.87
C GLU A 101 5.48 4.67 -10.50
N LEU A 102 5.23 5.85 -9.92
CA LEU A 102 5.77 7.14 -10.37
C LEU A 102 7.14 7.47 -9.77
N GLY A 103 7.67 6.61 -8.89
CA GLY A 103 8.96 6.80 -8.23
C GLY A 103 10.12 6.95 -9.23
N PRO A 104 11.17 7.75 -8.93
CA PRO A 104 12.24 8.05 -9.87
C PRO A 104 12.90 6.82 -10.52
N ALA A 105 13.19 5.77 -9.73
CA ALA A 105 13.79 4.52 -10.22
C ALA A 105 12.89 3.79 -11.24
N ALA A 106 11.57 3.89 -11.06
CA ALA A 106 10.57 3.22 -11.87
C ALA A 106 10.30 3.92 -13.22
N VAL A 107 10.71 5.18 -13.39
CA VAL A 107 10.35 6.01 -14.56
C VAL A 107 11.54 6.61 -15.31
N SER A 108 12.71 6.73 -14.68
CA SER A 108 13.87 7.47 -15.23
C SER A 108 14.88 6.54 -15.89
N GLY A 109 15.34 6.89 -17.09
CA GLY A 109 16.32 6.11 -17.86
C GLY A 109 15.70 5.05 -18.77
N LYS A 110 16.54 4.40 -19.58
CA LYS A 110 16.12 3.43 -20.59
C LYS A 110 15.67 2.09 -20.00
N PHE A 111 14.67 1.51 -20.64
CA PHE A 111 14.23 0.15 -20.42
C PHE A 111 15.30 -0.85 -20.88
N ASP A 112 15.50 -1.87 -20.08
CA ASP A 112 16.19 -3.11 -20.40
C ASP A 112 15.24 -4.23 -19.97
N TRP A 113 15.22 -5.36 -20.67
CA TRP A 113 14.50 -6.54 -20.18
C TRP A 113 15.27 -7.20 -19.03
N SER A 114 16.59 -7.12 -19.05
CA SER A 114 17.48 -7.79 -18.10
C SER A 114 17.50 -7.05 -16.76
N GLY A 115 17.55 -7.81 -15.68
CA GLY A 115 17.71 -7.28 -14.33
C GLY A 115 16.70 -7.84 -13.34
N GLU A 116 16.71 -7.22 -12.16
CA GLU A 116 15.82 -7.54 -11.05
C GLU A 116 14.68 -6.54 -10.98
N TRP A 117 13.47 -7.07 -10.85
CA TRP A 117 12.24 -6.31 -10.80
C TRP A 117 11.40 -6.73 -9.61
N THR A 118 10.71 -5.77 -9.02
CA THR A 118 9.81 -6.00 -7.89
C THR A 118 8.41 -5.54 -8.29
N ARG A 119 7.39 -6.34 -7.98
CA ARG A 119 6.00 -5.95 -8.18
C ARG A 119 5.69 -4.69 -7.35
N SER A 120 4.86 -3.79 -7.86
CA SER A 120 4.58 -2.49 -7.23
C SER A 120 3.97 -2.59 -5.83
N ASP A 121 3.40 -3.74 -5.47
CA ASP A 121 2.90 -4.04 -4.12
C ASP A 121 3.93 -4.69 -3.19
N GLY A 122 5.14 -5.01 -3.68
CA GLY A 122 6.24 -5.61 -2.93
C GLY A 122 6.17 -7.14 -2.75
N THR A 123 5.11 -7.79 -3.24
CA THR A 123 4.81 -9.21 -2.92
C THR A 123 5.28 -10.20 -3.99
N ALA A 124 6.00 -9.73 -5.01
CA ALA A 124 6.61 -10.59 -6.01
C ALA A 124 7.91 -9.98 -6.57
N THR A 125 8.84 -10.85 -6.95
CA THR A 125 10.10 -10.52 -7.63
C THR A 125 10.21 -11.25 -8.95
N LEU A 126 10.89 -10.63 -9.89
CA LEU A 126 11.22 -11.17 -11.21
C LEU A 126 12.70 -10.91 -11.47
N ALA A 127 13.46 -11.97 -11.70
CA ALA A 127 14.80 -11.89 -12.28
C ALA A 127 14.72 -12.22 -13.76
N LEU A 128 15.33 -11.40 -14.62
CA LEU A 128 15.43 -11.64 -16.07
C LEU A 128 16.88 -11.62 -16.52
N LYS A 129 17.30 -12.67 -17.23
CA LYS A 129 18.63 -12.81 -17.81
C LYS A 129 18.53 -13.13 -19.30
N PRO A 130 19.35 -12.50 -20.17
CA PRO A 130 19.42 -12.88 -21.58
C PRO A 130 19.77 -14.36 -21.71
N GLY A 131 18.99 -15.10 -22.49
CA GLY A 131 19.25 -16.48 -22.87
C GLY A 131 19.81 -16.58 -24.29
N ASP A 132 19.55 -17.70 -24.96
CA ASP A 132 19.96 -17.92 -26.34
C ASP A 132 19.03 -17.22 -27.36
N GLY A 133 19.60 -16.46 -28.29
CA GLY A 133 18.85 -15.79 -29.36
C GLY A 133 17.82 -14.79 -28.84
N GLU A 134 16.54 -15.04 -29.11
CA GLU A 134 15.41 -14.17 -28.72
C GLU A 134 14.77 -14.56 -27.38
N ARG A 135 15.50 -15.31 -26.53
CA ARG A 135 14.97 -15.82 -25.27
C ARG A 135 15.55 -15.10 -24.06
N TYR A 136 14.76 -15.03 -23.00
CA TYR A 136 15.16 -14.57 -21.68
C TYR A 136 14.83 -15.68 -20.68
N GLU A 137 15.81 -16.04 -19.87
CA GLU A 137 15.59 -16.85 -18.69
C GLU A 137 14.97 -15.97 -17.62
N PHE A 138 13.93 -16.47 -16.96
CA PHE A 138 13.29 -15.77 -15.87
C PHE A 138 13.17 -16.65 -14.62
N GLU A 139 13.17 -15.99 -13.48
CA GLU A 139 12.79 -16.55 -12.19
C GLU A 139 11.78 -15.61 -11.54
N LEU A 140 10.59 -16.12 -11.26
CA LEU A 140 9.49 -15.40 -10.63
C LEU A 140 9.21 -16.01 -9.27
N GLN A 141 9.22 -15.17 -8.23
CA GLN A 141 8.75 -15.54 -6.90
C GLN A 141 7.61 -14.61 -6.51
N ALA A 142 6.54 -15.18 -5.95
CA ALA A 142 5.41 -14.40 -5.45
C ALA A 142 4.87 -14.99 -4.15
N SER A 143 4.23 -14.15 -3.34
CA SER A 143 3.58 -14.55 -2.09
C SER A 143 2.18 -13.96 -1.95
N SER A 144 1.30 -14.67 -1.25
CA SER A 144 -0.01 -14.19 -0.79
C SER A 144 -0.24 -14.75 0.62
N GLY A 145 -0.06 -13.89 1.62
CA GLY A 145 0.15 -14.32 2.99
C GLY A 145 1.32 -15.30 3.10
N ALA A 146 1.10 -16.47 3.72
CA ALA A 146 2.11 -17.52 3.82
C ALA A 146 2.20 -18.44 2.59
N ASN A 147 1.28 -18.31 1.64
CA ASN A 147 1.36 -19.08 0.40
C ASN A 147 2.42 -18.47 -0.51
N THR A 148 3.20 -19.33 -1.16
CA THR A 148 4.25 -18.94 -2.09
C THR A 148 4.06 -19.57 -3.46
N GLY A 149 4.72 -19.00 -4.47
CA GLY A 149 4.82 -19.55 -5.81
C GLY A 149 6.18 -19.23 -6.38
N LEU A 150 6.80 -20.23 -7.01
CA LEU A 150 8.03 -20.10 -7.76
C LEU A 150 7.77 -20.59 -9.18
N LEU A 151 8.16 -19.78 -10.16
CA LEU A 151 8.08 -20.15 -11.57
C LEU A 151 9.36 -19.72 -12.26
N SER A 152 10.04 -20.67 -12.87
CA SER A 152 11.22 -20.40 -13.70
C SER A 152 10.98 -20.91 -15.11
N GLY A 153 11.52 -20.21 -16.10
CA GLY A 153 11.31 -20.59 -17.48
C GLY A 153 12.10 -19.76 -18.46
N ARG A 154 11.80 -19.96 -19.74
CA ARG A 154 12.35 -19.19 -20.85
C ARG A 154 11.22 -18.48 -21.57
N ALA A 155 11.13 -17.17 -21.38
CA ALA A 155 10.24 -16.33 -22.17
C ALA A 155 10.90 -16.04 -23.53
N ARG A 156 10.11 -15.99 -24.59
CA ARG A 156 10.59 -15.65 -25.93
C ARG A 156 10.02 -14.30 -26.34
N LYS A 157 10.83 -13.43 -26.96
CA LYS A 157 10.34 -12.20 -27.58
C LYS A 157 9.24 -12.52 -28.58
N ALA A 158 8.11 -11.84 -28.43
CA ALA A 158 6.97 -11.86 -29.36
C ALA A 158 6.88 -10.56 -30.18
N GLY A 159 7.64 -9.53 -29.78
CA GLY A 159 7.82 -8.28 -30.49
C GLY A 159 8.77 -7.34 -29.74
N ASP A 160 8.89 -6.10 -30.19
CA ASP A 160 9.81 -5.11 -29.58
C ASP A 160 9.47 -4.76 -28.12
N SER A 161 8.20 -4.92 -27.74
CA SER A 161 7.68 -4.57 -26.41
C SER A 161 6.98 -5.74 -25.72
N GLU A 162 7.18 -6.98 -26.20
CA GLU A 162 6.48 -8.14 -25.64
C GLU A 162 7.37 -9.39 -25.60
N MET A 163 7.26 -10.15 -24.51
CA MET A 163 7.72 -11.54 -24.43
C MET A 163 6.58 -12.44 -23.98
N ALA A 164 6.59 -13.68 -24.45
CA ALA A 164 5.60 -14.68 -24.06
C ALA A 164 6.29 -15.92 -23.47
N PHE A 165 5.65 -16.50 -22.47
CA PHE A 165 6.00 -17.79 -21.89
C PHE A 165 4.79 -18.70 -21.92
N LYS A 166 5.00 -19.95 -22.32
CA LYS A 166 4.04 -21.04 -22.22
C LYS A 166 4.70 -22.17 -21.44
N GLY A 167 4.07 -22.58 -20.36
CA GLY A 167 4.57 -23.62 -19.48
C GLY A 167 4.54 -25.00 -20.14
N GLN A 168 5.16 -25.95 -19.46
CA GLN A 168 5.29 -27.34 -19.88
C GLN A 168 5.06 -28.26 -18.67
N GLY A 169 4.82 -29.55 -18.93
CA GLY A 169 4.58 -30.53 -17.88
C GLY A 169 3.37 -30.14 -17.02
N ASP A 170 3.54 -30.13 -15.70
CA ASP A 170 2.48 -29.83 -14.74
C ASP A 170 1.96 -28.38 -14.85
N ASN A 171 2.75 -27.47 -15.43
CA ASN A 171 2.37 -26.07 -15.67
C ASN A 171 1.99 -25.81 -17.13
N ALA A 172 1.59 -26.82 -17.91
CA ALA A 172 1.28 -26.67 -19.34
C ALA A 172 0.16 -25.66 -19.66
N ALA A 173 -0.71 -25.36 -18.69
CA ALA A 173 -1.75 -24.35 -18.79
C ALA A 173 -1.29 -22.93 -18.40
N CYS A 174 -0.10 -22.79 -17.81
CA CYS A 174 0.47 -21.48 -17.47
C CYS A 174 0.91 -20.74 -18.72
N GLU A 175 0.28 -19.59 -18.99
CA GLU A 175 0.74 -18.67 -20.03
C GLU A 175 0.95 -17.29 -19.41
N LEU A 176 2.14 -16.73 -19.62
CA LEU A 176 2.49 -15.39 -19.17
C LEU A 176 2.86 -14.52 -20.38
N THR A 177 2.35 -13.31 -20.40
CA THR A 177 2.76 -12.26 -21.34
C THR A 177 3.42 -11.13 -20.57
N PHE A 178 4.64 -10.80 -20.93
CA PHE A 178 5.43 -9.72 -20.38
C PHE A 178 5.37 -8.55 -21.36
N HIS A 179 4.77 -7.45 -20.96
CA HIS A 179 4.69 -6.24 -21.76
C HIS A 179 5.66 -5.20 -21.24
N ARG A 180 6.53 -4.69 -22.12
CA ARG A 180 7.28 -3.47 -21.84
C ARG A 180 6.28 -2.34 -21.71
N PHE A 181 6.36 -1.66 -20.59
CA PHE A 181 5.49 -0.54 -20.28
C PHE A 181 6.35 0.61 -19.77
N HIS A 182 6.68 1.58 -20.65
CA HIS A 182 7.79 2.51 -20.44
C HIS A 182 9.06 1.82 -19.93
N ARG A 183 9.51 2.16 -18.70
CA ARG A 183 10.65 1.55 -17.99
C ARG A 183 10.24 0.43 -17.02
N GLN A 184 9.02 -0.09 -17.13
CA GLN A 184 8.44 -1.12 -16.25
C GLN A 184 8.00 -2.33 -17.09
N ILE A 185 7.64 -3.40 -16.40
CA ILE A 185 7.09 -4.61 -17.01
C ILE A 185 5.68 -4.82 -16.48
N GLN A 186 4.70 -4.99 -17.35
CA GLN A 186 3.41 -5.58 -16.97
C GLN A 186 3.47 -7.07 -17.24
N ILE A 187 3.21 -7.89 -16.24
CA ILE A 187 2.91 -9.31 -16.47
C ILE A 187 1.40 -9.49 -16.51
N GLU A 188 0.93 -10.10 -17.58
CA GLU A 188 -0.39 -10.69 -17.67
C GLU A 188 -0.26 -12.20 -17.53
N GLN A 189 -1.10 -12.78 -16.68
CA GLN A 189 -1.18 -14.21 -16.50
C GLN A 189 -2.52 -14.66 -17.06
N GLN A 190 -2.48 -15.55 -18.05
CA GLN A 190 -3.68 -16.25 -18.49
C GLN A 190 -3.95 -17.38 -17.49
N HIS A 191 -5.21 -17.56 -17.15
CA HIS A 191 -5.67 -18.57 -16.18
C HIS A 191 -5.22 -18.30 -14.73
N THR A 192 -5.40 -19.27 -13.85
CA THR A 192 -5.28 -19.10 -12.38
C THR A 192 -3.85 -19.31 -11.89
N GLY A 193 -3.57 -18.89 -10.64
CA GLY A 193 -2.29 -19.14 -9.97
C GLY A 193 -1.86 -20.61 -9.99
N SER A 194 -2.81 -21.52 -9.75
CA SER A 194 -2.57 -22.96 -9.72
C SER A 194 -2.11 -23.53 -11.05
N ASP A 195 -2.53 -22.93 -12.18
CA ASP A 195 -2.09 -23.37 -13.51
C ASP A 195 -0.59 -23.11 -13.74
N CYS A 196 -0.02 -22.17 -12.97
CA CYS A 196 1.39 -21.86 -12.91
C CYS A 196 2.11 -22.49 -11.70
N GLY A 197 1.48 -23.45 -11.02
CA GLY A 197 2.06 -24.15 -9.86
C GLY A 197 2.18 -23.28 -8.61
N ALA A 198 1.49 -22.14 -8.56
CA ALA A 198 1.52 -21.23 -7.42
C ALA A 198 0.49 -21.64 -6.35
N GLY A 199 0.81 -21.37 -5.08
CA GLY A 199 -0.09 -21.61 -3.96
C GLY A 199 -1.39 -20.79 -4.02
N MET A 200 -2.32 -21.08 -3.11
CA MET A 200 -3.64 -20.44 -3.10
C MET A 200 -3.55 -18.92 -2.96
N GLY A 201 -4.16 -18.19 -3.91
CA GLY A 201 -4.15 -16.73 -3.95
C GLY A 201 -2.87 -16.11 -4.50
N VAL A 202 -1.84 -16.91 -4.77
CA VAL A 202 -0.60 -16.43 -5.39
C VAL A 202 -0.82 -16.29 -6.90
N HIS A 203 -0.41 -15.15 -7.46
CA HIS A 203 -0.42 -14.87 -8.90
C HIS A 203 0.85 -14.10 -9.28
N PHE A 204 1.32 -14.28 -10.51
CA PHE A 204 2.51 -13.60 -11.03
C PHE A 204 2.18 -12.33 -11.82
N SER A 205 0.90 -12.11 -12.16
CA SER A 205 0.46 -10.89 -12.82
C SER A 205 0.70 -9.64 -11.96
N GLY A 206 0.91 -8.51 -12.63
CA GLY A 206 1.09 -7.22 -11.98
C GLY A 206 2.13 -6.33 -12.65
N ARG A 207 2.30 -5.14 -12.08
CA ARG A 207 3.29 -4.17 -12.53
C ARG A 207 4.61 -4.38 -11.79
N TYR A 208 5.68 -4.64 -12.51
CA TYR A 208 7.03 -4.83 -11.99
C TYR A 208 7.89 -3.62 -12.35
N LEU A 209 8.57 -3.06 -11.35
CA LEU A 209 9.40 -1.87 -11.53
C LEU A 209 10.88 -2.18 -11.21
N PRO A 210 11.80 -1.58 -11.97
CA PRO A 210 13.22 -1.86 -11.86
C PRO A 210 13.82 -1.16 -10.64
N GLY A 211 14.78 -1.82 -9.99
CA GLY A 211 15.59 -1.15 -8.97
C GLY A 211 14.79 -0.56 -7.81
N LEU A 212 13.61 -1.12 -7.51
CA LEU A 212 13.05 -1.05 -6.16
C LEU A 212 13.78 -2.11 -5.36
N PRO A 213 14.76 -1.75 -4.52
CA PRO A 213 15.41 -2.74 -3.67
C PRO A 213 14.37 -3.41 -2.77
N ALA A 214 14.79 -4.45 -2.04
CA ALA A 214 14.06 -5.04 -0.93
C ALA A 214 13.48 -4.03 0.08
N ALA A 215 13.91 -2.76 0.06
CA ALA A 215 13.35 -1.65 0.83
C ALA A 215 11.89 -1.27 0.48
N VAL A 216 11.37 -1.63 -0.71
CA VAL A 216 9.92 -1.52 -1.01
C VAL A 216 9.19 -2.86 -0.87
N ALA A 217 9.90 -3.98 -0.90
CA ALA A 217 9.39 -5.22 -0.30
C ALA A 217 9.12 -5.03 1.22
N THR A 218 9.66 -3.97 1.83
CA THR A 218 9.39 -3.51 3.19
C THR A 218 8.68 -2.15 3.26
N THR A 219 7.99 -1.67 2.20
CA THR A 219 7.07 -0.54 2.41
C THR A 219 5.95 -1.05 3.31
N HIS A 220 6.09 -0.85 4.61
CA HIS A 220 5.09 -1.20 5.59
C HIS A 220 3.90 -0.29 5.34
N TRP A 221 2.95 -0.79 4.54
CA TRP A 221 1.64 -0.19 4.38
C TRP A 221 1.11 0.18 5.76
N THR A 222 0.88 1.45 6.01
CA THR A 222 0.34 1.83 7.31
C THR A 222 -1.14 1.44 7.37
N LEU A 223 -1.71 1.30 8.56
CA LEU A 223 -3.15 1.08 8.69
C LEU A 223 -3.97 2.23 8.07
N LEU A 224 -3.38 3.43 8.03
CA LEU A 224 -3.94 4.57 7.31
C LEU A 224 -3.97 4.32 5.79
N ASP A 225 -2.88 3.79 5.24
CA ASP A 225 -2.76 3.46 3.80
C ASP A 225 -3.71 2.35 3.38
N LEU A 226 -3.85 1.35 4.25
CA LEU A 226 -4.78 0.24 4.06
C LEU A 226 -6.25 0.63 4.28
N GLY A 227 -6.53 1.88 4.67
CA GLY A 227 -7.88 2.34 5.00
C GLY A 227 -8.51 1.63 6.20
N VAL A 228 -7.70 0.95 7.01
CA VAL A 228 -8.12 0.26 8.25
C VAL A 228 -8.26 1.28 9.38
N VAL A 229 -7.34 2.24 9.46
CA VAL A 229 -7.48 3.44 10.30
C VAL A 229 -7.85 4.61 9.40
N LEU A 230 -8.88 5.37 9.78
CA LEU A 230 -9.40 6.42 8.91
C LEU A 230 -8.73 7.77 9.16
N LYS A 231 -8.39 8.11 10.40
CA LYS A 231 -7.89 9.44 10.74
C LYS A 231 -6.39 9.40 11.10
N PRO A 232 -5.57 10.36 10.63
CA PRO A 232 -4.16 10.45 11.03
C PRO A 232 -3.96 10.53 12.55
N GLU A 233 -4.84 11.22 13.27
CA GLU A 233 -4.77 11.32 14.72
C GLU A 233 -5.08 9.99 15.43
N ASP A 234 -5.95 9.15 14.86
CA ASP A 234 -6.22 7.79 15.35
C ASP A 234 -5.01 6.89 15.09
N ASP A 235 -4.36 7.02 13.92
CA ASP A 235 -3.15 6.25 13.61
C ASP A 235 -2.00 6.62 14.56
N ALA A 236 -1.82 7.92 14.85
CA ALA A 236 -0.83 8.39 15.80
C ALA A 236 -1.09 7.90 17.23
N ARG A 237 -2.36 7.88 17.67
CA ARG A 237 -2.75 7.29 18.96
C ARG A 237 -2.45 5.80 19.01
N LEU A 238 -2.77 5.07 17.94
CA LEU A 238 -2.57 3.63 17.85
C LEU A 238 -1.09 3.26 17.86
N ARG A 239 -0.25 3.98 17.12
CA ARG A 239 1.22 3.83 17.17
C ARG A 239 1.77 4.02 18.57
N LYS A 240 1.27 5.03 19.29
CA LYS A 240 1.67 5.26 20.69
C LYS A 240 1.17 4.15 21.62
N LEU A 241 -0.01 3.60 21.37
CA LEU A 241 -0.57 2.51 22.15
C LEU A 241 0.25 1.22 21.97
N LEU A 242 0.50 0.83 20.72
CA LEU A 242 1.13 -0.44 20.35
C LEU A 242 2.66 -0.43 20.47
N GLY A 243 3.30 0.72 20.22
CA GLY A 243 4.77 0.76 20.11
C GLY A 243 5.24 -0.17 18.97
N ASP A 244 6.19 -1.05 19.30
CA ASP A 244 6.79 -2.00 18.36
C ASP A 244 5.79 -2.98 17.74
N ASP A 245 4.62 -3.19 18.37
CA ASP A 245 3.57 -4.08 17.86
C ASP A 245 2.68 -3.45 16.78
N TYR A 246 2.88 -2.17 16.43
CA TYR A 246 2.12 -1.55 15.35
C TYR A 246 2.36 -2.27 14.01
N ASP A 247 3.61 -2.61 13.71
CA ASP A 247 3.96 -3.30 12.46
C ASP A 247 3.41 -4.74 12.47
N ALA A 248 3.42 -5.41 13.62
CA ALA A 248 2.79 -6.72 13.79
C ALA A 248 1.27 -6.68 13.52
N LEU A 249 0.59 -5.58 13.87
CA LEU A 249 -0.81 -5.37 13.54
C LEU A 249 -1.00 -5.16 12.03
N VAL A 250 -0.17 -4.32 11.41
CA VAL A 250 -0.18 -4.08 9.95
C VAL A 250 -0.02 -5.38 9.17
N GLU A 251 0.95 -6.21 9.52
CA GLU A 251 1.24 -7.49 8.85
C GLU A 251 0.04 -8.43 8.81
N ARG A 252 -0.84 -8.33 9.82
CA ARG A 252 -2.05 -9.16 9.94
C ARG A 252 -3.25 -8.59 9.18
N MET A 253 -3.11 -7.45 8.51
CA MET A 253 -4.18 -6.82 7.71
C MET A 253 -4.09 -7.18 6.22
N ASP A 254 -3.55 -8.36 5.89
CA ASP A 254 -3.55 -8.95 4.54
C ASP A 254 -4.98 -9.15 4.03
N VAL A 255 -5.79 -9.87 4.81
CA VAL A 255 -7.25 -9.92 4.63
C VAL A 255 -7.91 -9.26 5.81
N ALA A 256 -8.78 -8.28 5.54
CA ALA A 256 -9.50 -7.55 6.56
C ALA A 256 -11.01 -7.50 6.29
N ASP A 257 -11.81 -7.75 7.32
CA ASP A 257 -13.25 -7.56 7.32
C ASP A 257 -13.68 -6.69 8.50
N THR A 258 -14.75 -5.91 8.31
CA THR A 258 -15.23 -4.96 9.30
C THR A 258 -16.66 -5.26 9.72
N ARG A 259 -16.94 -5.12 11.02
CA ARG A 259 -18.27 -5.18 11.61
C ARG A 259 -18.45 -4.11 12.68
N THR A 260 -19.67 -3.91 13.15
CA THR A 260 -19.95 -3.07 14.32
C THR A 260 -19.99 -3.91 15.59
N ASP A 261 -19.57 -3.33 16.71
CA ASP A 261 -19.70 -3.93 18.03
C ASP A 261 -20.63 -3.09 18.91
N ASP A 262 -21.53 -3.79 19.63
CA ASP A 262 -22.56 -3.17 20.43
C ASP A 262 -22.13 -2.83 21.85
N GLU A 263 -21.16 -3.56 22.42
CA GLU A 263 -20.66 -3.32 23.77
C GLU A 263 -19.85 -2.03 23.83
N LEU A 264 -18.93 -1.87 22.87
CA LEU A 264 -18.01 -0.75 22.78
C LEU A 264 -18.55 0.39 21.89
N LYS A 265 -19.66 0.17 21.17
CA LYS A 265 -20.21 1.10 20.16
C LYS A 265 -19.14 1.55 19.18
N ALA A 266 -18.41 0.57 18.66
CA ALA A 266 -17.18 0.74 17.90
C ALA A 266 -17.21 -0.05 16.59
N GLN A 267 -16.33 0.30 15.66
CA GLN A 267 -16.02 -0.54 14.50
C GLN A 267 -14.96 -1.56 14.90
N VAL A 268 -15.16 -2.81 14.51
CA VAL A 268 -14.23 -3.92 14.69
C VAL A 268 -13.71 -4.33 13.32
N THR A 269 -12.39 -4.37 13.17
CA THR A 269 -11.70 -4.90 11.99
C THR A 269 -10.99 -6.19 12.39
N ASN A 270 -11.43 -7.32 11.83
CA ASN A 270 -10.70 -8.58 11.92
C ASN A 270 -9.68 -8.64 10.77
N GLY A 271 -8.42 -8.90 11.12
CA GLY A 271 -7.32 -9.07 10.19
C GLY A 271 -6.72 -10.47 10.32
N TYR A 272 -6.40 -11.10 9.20
CA TYR A 272 -5.58 -12.30 9.19
C TYR A 272 -4.70 -12.41 7.95
N VAL A 273 -3.63 -13.20 8.08
CA VAL A 273 -2.75 -13.57 6.98
C VAL A 273 -3.24 -14.86 6.33
N ARG A 274 -3.42 -14.85 5.01
CA ARG A 274 -3.84 -16.03 4.26
C ARG A 274 -2.85 -17.18 4.45
N GLY A 275 -3.36 -18.39 4.66
CA GLY A 275 -2.55 -19.61 4.82
C GLY A 275 -2.03 -19.87 6.24
N VAL A 276 -1.99 -18.85 7.11
CA VAL A 276 -1.54 -18.97 8.52
C VAL A 276 -2.48 -18.23 9.48
N ALA A 277 -3.77 -18.19 9.14
CA ALA A 277 -4.76 -17.41 9.88
C ALA A 277 -4.91 -17.85 11.35
N VAL A 278 -4.59 -19.09 11.71
CA VAL A 278 -4.69 -19.56 13.10
C VAL A 278 -3.76 -18.75 14.03
N ASP A 279 -2.53 -18.50 13.57
CA ASP A 279 -1.45 -17.89 14.36
C ASP A 279 -1.27 -16.39 14.04
N MET A 280 -1.46 -16.02 12.78
CA MET A 280 -1.29 -14.65 12.29
C MET A 280 -2.64 -13.94 12.14
N ARG A 281 -3.23 -13.63 13.29
CA ARG A 281 -4.54 -12.97 13.39
C ARG A 281 -4.47 -11.76 14.31
N ALA A 282 -5.15 -10.69 13.92
CA ALA A 282 -5.36 -9.54 14.78
C ALA A 282 -6.80 -9.03 14.74
N LEU A 283 -7.18 -8.30 15.78
CA LEU A 283 -8.41 -7.54 15.88
C LEU A 283 -8.06 -6.09 16.21
N LEU A 284 -8.61 -5.14 15.47
CA LEU A 284 -8.54 -3.72 15.79
C LEU A 284 -9.95 -3.19 16.03
N ILE A 285 -10.18 -2.53 17.16
CA ILE A 285 -11.45 -1.93 17.52
C ILE A 285 -11.26 -0.42 17.66
N GLN A 286 -12.12 0.37 17.00
CA GLN A 286 -12.04 1.82 16.95
C GLN A 286 -13.40 2.44 17.26
N ALA A 287 -13.50 3.17 18.38
CA ALA A 287 -14.67 3.94 18.73
C ALA A 287 -14.63 5.34 18.10
N ALA A 288 -15.81 5.94 17.88
CA ALA A 288 -15.92 7.26 17.26
C ALA A 288 -15.27 8.40 18.08
N ASP A 289 -15.12 8.21 19.39
CA ASP A 289 -14.47 9.14 20.32
C ASP A 289 -12.94 9.00 20.38
N GLY A 290 -12.36 8.14 19.55
CA GLY A 290 -10.91 7.93 19.44
C GLY A 290 -10.34 6.91 20.42
N ARG A 291 -11.19 6.22 21.22
CA ARG A 291 -10.75 5.04 21.98
C ARG A 291 -10.48 3.87 21.05
N GLN A 292 -9.43 3.11 21.38
CA GLN A 292 -8.90 2.04 20.55
C GLN A 292 -8.57 0.81 21.39
N TRP A 293 -8.79 -0.36 20.80
CA TRP A 293 -8.36 -1.64 21.34
C TRP A 293 -7.70 -2.46 20.24
N ALA A 294 -6.71 -3.27 20.60
CA ALA A 294 -6.13 -4.22 19.68
C ALA A 294 -5.90 -5.56 20.38
N ALA A 295 -6.08 -6.65 19.65
CA ALA A 295 -5.71 -7.99 20.07
C ALA A 295 -4.86 -8.61 18.96
N ILE A 296 -3.67 -9.10 19.30
CA ILE A 296 -2.71 -9.64 18.34
C ILE A 296 -2.31 -11.04 18.81
N ARG A 297 -2.62 -12.05 18.00
CA ARG A 297 -2.03 -13.39 18.17
C ARG A 297 -0.62 -13.36 17.61
N GLY A 298 0.34 -13.87 18.35
CA GLY A 298 1.72 -13.95 17.91
C GLY A 298 2.57 -14.73 18.90
N GLU A 299 3.88 -14.50 18.84
CA GLU A 299 4.85 -15.17 19.69
C GLU A 299 5.58 -14.16 20.58
N ASP A 300 5.98 -14.60 21.78
CA ASP A 300 6.89 -13.87 22.65
C ASP A 300 8.32 -13.88 22.10
N LYS A 301 9.26 -13.22 22.80
CA LYS A 301 10.67 -13.15 22.37
C LYS A 301 11.38 -14.51 22.40
N GLN A 302 10.77 -15.52 23.01
CA GLN A 302 11.27 -16.87 23.13
C GLN A 302 10.59 -17.82 22.12
N GLY A 303 9.67 -17.32 21.29
CA GLY A 303 8.94 -18.10 20.29
C GLY A 303 7.72 -18.83 20.85
N HIS A 304 7.26 -18.52 22.06
CA HIS A 304 6.04 -19.11 22.60
C HIS A 304 4.81 -18.31 22.20
N ALA A 305 3.77 -19.01 21.76
CA ALA A 305 2.50 -18.40 21.41
C ALA A 305 1.91 -17.59 22.59
N GLU A 306 1.42 -16.39 22.30
CA GLU A 306 0.73 -15.50 23.23
C GLU A 306 -0.38 -14.71 22.54
N LEU A 307 -1.27 -14.14 23.36
CA LEU A 307 -2.25 -13.15 22.92
C LEU A 307 -1.92 -11.81 23.57
N ARG A 308 -1.46 -10.84 22.77
CA ARG A 308 -1.20 -9.47 23.23
C ARG A 308 -2.45 -8.63 23.09
N TYR A 309 -2.89 -8.00 24.17
CA TYR A 309 -4.09 -7.17 24.19
C TYR A 309 -3.79 -5.75 24.66
N TYR A 310 -4.34 -4.78 23.94
CA TYR A 310 -4.15 -3.36 24.13
C TYR A 310 -5.49 -2.66 24.30
N SER A 311 -5.55 -1.68 25.19
CA SER A 311 -6.67 -0.77 25.30
C SER A 311 -6.21 0.64 25.65
N SER A 312 -6.74 1.64 24.96
CA SER A 312 -6.63 3.04 25.37
C SER A 312 -7.70 3.45 26.40
N ASP A 313 -8.67 2.59 26.68
CA ASP A 313 -9.75 2.83 27.64
C ASP A 313 -9.37 2.24 29.01
N PRO A 314 -9.18 3.07 30.05
CA PRO A 314 -8.83 2.59 31.38
C PRO A 314 -9.77 1.50 31.92
N ALA A 315 -11.05 1.55 31.59
CA ALA A 315 -12.05 0.57 32.04
C ALA A 315 -11.84 -0.83 31.44
N TRP A 316 -11.05 -0.94 30.37
CA TRP A 316 -10.80 -2.17 29.62
C TRP A 316 -9.34 -2.62 29.65
N THR A 317 -8.43 -1.90 30.30
CA THR A 317 -7.01 -2.31 30.39
C THR A 317 -6.80 -3.65 31.12
N GLY A 318 -7.70 -4.00 32.03
CA GLY A 318 -7.62 -5.20 32.88
C GLY A 318 -8.44 -6.42 32.41
N LYS A 319 -9.21 -6.30 31.31
CA LYS A 319 -10.17 -7.34 30.90
C LYS A 319 -10.47 -7.28 29.40
N LEU A 320 -10.84 -8.43 28.82
CA LEU A 320 -11.17 -8.52 27.40
C LEU A 320 -12.65 -8.14 27.13
N PRO A 321 -12.93 -7.32 26.11
CA PRO A 321 -14.28 -7.13 25.57
C PRO A 321 -14.83 -8.42 24.96
N ALA A 322 -16.15 -8.57 24.91
CA ALA A 322 -16.81 -9.72 24.31
C ALA A 322 -16.40 -9.91 22.83
N ALA A 323 -16.17 -8.82 22.11
CA ALA A 323 -15.67 -8.85 20.74
C ALA A 323 -14.30 -9.53 20.60
N VAL A 324 -13.40 -9.32 21.58
CA VAL A 324 -12.07 -9.96 21.60
C VAL A 324 -12.19 -11.41 22.01
N ASP A 325 -12.97 -11.70 23.05
CA ASP A 325 -13.16 -13.05 23.59
C ASP A 325 -13.78 -14.01 22.55
N ALA A 326 -14.83 -13.55 21.86
CA ALA A 326 -15.45 -14.31 20.77
C ALA A 326 -14.53 -14.47 19.55
N TRP A 327 -13.70 -13.47 19.27
CA TRP A 327 -12.72 -13.54 18.17
C TRP A 327 -11.54 -14.46 18.49
N SER A 328 -11.13 -14.54 19.77
CA SER A 328 -10.06 -15.44 20.19
C SER A 328 -10.48 -16.91 20.15
N ASP A 329 -11.78 -17.23 20.19
CA ASP A 329 -12.31 -18.57 19.89
C ASP A 329 -11.60 -19.69 20.68
N GLY A 330 -11.46 -19.48 21.99
CA GLY A 330 -10.78 -20.39 22.92
C GLY A 330 -9.24 -20.34 22.90
N TYR A 331 -8.62 -19.60 21.98
CA TYR A 331 -7.16 -19.44 21.92
C TYR A 331 -6.59 -18.86 23.22
N GLN A 332 -7.28 -17.89 23.83
CA GLN A 332 -6.94 -17.25 25.09
C GLN A 332 -6.94 -18.19 26.30
N GLU A 333 -7.54 -19.37 26.19
CA GLU A 333 -7.53 -20.40 27.23
C GLU A 333 -6.27 -21.28 27.14
N GLN A 334 -5.63 -21.32 25.96
CA GLN A 334 -4.49 -22.19 25.66
C GLN A 334 -3.15 -21.45 25.72
N VAL A 335 -3.17 -20.12 25.54
CA VAL A 335 -1.96 -19.29 25.56
C VAL A 335 -2.05 -18.16 26.59
N PRO A 336 -0.91 -17.67 27.11
CA PRO A 336 -0.92 -16.50 27.99
C PRO A 336 -1.53 -15.27 27.33
N VAL A 337 -2.47 -14.62 28.01
CA VAL A 337 -2.98 -13.29 27.64
C VAL A 337 -2.08 -12.23 28.29
N ARG A 338 -1.40 -11.43 27.47
CA ARG A 338 -0.62 -10.28 27.91
C ARG A 338 -1.46 -9.02 27.79
N LEU A 339 -1.87 -8.48 28.93
CA LEU A 339 -2.47 -7.15 28.99
C LEU A 339 -1.34 -6.12 28.87
N MET A 340 -1.41 -5.27 27.85
CA MET A 340 -0.35 -4.35 27.47
C MET A 340 -0.72 -2.92 27.89
N SER A 341 0.26 -2.19 28.42
CA SER A 341 0.17 -0.77 28.69
C SER A 341 0.39 0.02 27.41
N ALA A 342 0.03 1.31 27.44
CA ALA A 342 0.46 2.25 26.41
C ALA A 342 1.99 2.20 26.24
N GLY A 343 2.46 2.12 24.99
CA GLY A 343 3.87 2.00 24.64
C GLY A 343 4.41 0.57 24.61
N GLY A 344 3.55 -0.45 24.45
CA GLY A 344 4.00 -1.81 24.15
C GLY A 344 4.62 -2.58 25.33
N ARG A 345 4.33 -2.20 26.58
CA ARG A 345 4.91 -2.87 27.75
C ARG A 345 3.88 -3.75 28.44
N VAL A 346 4.28 -4.92 28.92
CA VAL A 346 3.38 -5.79 29.70
C VAL A 346 2.98 -5.07 30.99
N LEU A 347 1.68 -4.99 31.28
CA LEU A 347 1.18 -4.53 32.57
C LEU A 347 1.66 -5.53 33.62
N ARG A 348 2.42 -5.05 34.61
CA ARG A 348 2.81 -5.90 35.75
C ARG A 348 1.52 -6.27 36.51
N PRO A 349 1.38 -7.53 36.95
CA PRO A 349 0.24 -7.98 37.72
C PRO A 349 0.07 -7.20 39.03
#